data_AF-A0A8J7LSL6-F1
#
_entry.id   AF-A0A8J7LSL6-F1
#
_cell.length_a   1.000
_cell.length_b   1.000
_cell.length_c   1.000
_cell.angle_alpha   90.00
_cell.angle_beta   90.00
_cell.angle_gamma   90.00
#
_symmetry.space_group_name_H-M   'P 1'
#
loop_
_entity.id
_entity.type
_entity.pdbx_description
1 polymer ?
#
loop_
_entity_poly.entity_id
_entity_poly.type
_entity_poly.pdbx_seq_one_letter_code
_entity_poly.pdbx_strand_id
1 'polypeptide(L)' 'MTRNKKLNVIFVLLVLVAIVMIAIGLVMKIPAPALTGIGFLLIVWAIRELR' A
#
# COMPACT_ATOMS: atom_id res chain seq x y z
N MET A 1 -15.67 6.16 -15.34
CA MET A 1 -14.52 6.81 -14.68
C MET A 1 -13.33 6.76 -15.63
N THR A 2 -12.71 7.90 -15.98
CA THR A 2 -11.57 7.89 -16.94
C THR A 2 -10.38 7.14 -16.33
N ARG A 3 -9.58 6.46 -17.16
CA ARG A 3 -8.41 5.65 -16.72
C ARG A 3 -7.49 6.45 -15.76
N ASN A 4 -7.34 7.74 -16.02
CA ASN A 4 -6.55 8.66 -15.20
C ASN A 4 -7.15 8.87 -13.80
N LYS A 5 -8.47 8.96 -13.67
CA LYS A 5 -9.14 9.08 -12.35
C LYS A 5 -9.00 7.78 -11.54
N LYS A 6 -9.08 6.60 -12.18
CA LYS A 6 -8.85 5.32 -11.50
C LYS A 6 -7.42 5.19 -10.97
N LEU A 7 -6.42 5.52 -11.80
CA LEU A 7 -5.01 5.51 -11.41
C LEU A 7 -4.73 6.47 -10.25
N ASN A 8 -5.32 7.68 -10.28
CA ASN A 8 -5.11 8.66 -9.22
C ASN A 8 -5.68 8.19 -7.88
N VAL A 9 -6.87 7.58 -7.88
CA VAL A 9 -7.48 7.00 -6.67
C VAL A 9 -6.63 5.89 -6.09
N ILE A 10 -6.11 4.99 -6.93
CA ILE A 10 -5.26 3.88 -6.48
C ILE A 10 -3.92 4.39 -5.94
N PHE A 11 -3.34 5.40 -6.58
CA PHE A 11 -2.11 6.02 -6.10
C PHE A 11 -2.29 6.66 -4.72
N VAL A 12 -3.39 7.42 -4.53
CA VAL A 12 -3.75 7.98 -3.22
C VAL A 12 -3.94 6.86 -2.18
N LEU A 13 -4.62 5.77 -2.54
CA LEU A 13 -4.80 4.62 -1.65
C LEU A 13 -3.46 3.99 -1.23
N LEU A 14 -2.54 3.80 -2.19
CA LEU A 14 -1.22 3.22 -1.94
C LEU A 14 -0.37 4.08 -1.01
N VAL A 15 -0.38 5.40 -1.19
CA VAL A 15 0.32 6.34 -0.31
C VAL A 15 -0.24 6.27 1.12
N LEU A 16 -1.56 6.22 1.25
CA LEU A 16 -2.22 6.17 2.56
C LEU A 16 -1.90 4.85 3.29
N VAL A 17 -1.92 3.75 2.57
CA VAL A 17 -1.53 2.41 3.07
C VAL A 17 -0.05 2.37 3.50
N ALA A 18 0.85 3.02 2.76
CA ALA A 18 2.26 3.10 3.13
C ALA A 18 2.46 3.86 4.45
N ILE A 19 1.77 5.00 4.64
CA ILE A 19 1.84 5.78 5.88
C ILE A 19 1.34 4.96 7.07
N VAL A 20 0.21 4.25 6.90
CA VAL A 20 -0.38 3.41 7.95
C VAL A 20 0.57 2.26 8.33
N MET A 21 1.19 1.60 7.36
CA MET A 21 2.17 0.56 7.66
C MET A 21 3.35 1.10 8.44
N ILE A 22 3.94 2.22 8.04
CA ILE A 22 5.07 2.85 8.77
C ILE A 22 4.66 3.17 10.22
N ALA A 23 3.46 3.72 10.43
CA ALA A 23 2.94 4.01 11.77
C ALA A 23 2.78 2.73 12.61
N ILE A 24 2.22 1.65 12.04
CA ILE A 24 2.07 0.36 12.71
C ILE A 24 3.43 -0.25 13.05
N GLY A 25 4.41 -0.17 12.14
CA GLY A 25 5.77 -0.68 12.37
C GLY A 25 6.48 0.02 13.52
N LEU A 26 6.29 1.34 13.63
CA LEU A 26 6.83 2.15 14.74
C LEU A 26 6.15 1.81 16.07
N VAL A 27 4.81 1.68 16.10
CA VAL A 27 4.04 1.44 17.34
C VAL A 27 4.18 -0.01 17.82
N MET A 28 4.11 -0.99 16.92
CA MET A 28 4.10 -2.40 17.28
C MET A 28 5.50 -3.04 17.32
N LYS A 29 6.57 -2.27 17.05
CA LYS A 29 7.97 -2.76 16.97
C LYS A 29 8.11 -4.00 16.09
N ILE A 30 7.31 -4.09 15.03
CA ILE A 30 7.35 -5.21 14.09
C ILE A 30 8.65 -5.11 13.30
N PRO A 31 9.45 -6.19 13.20
CA PRO A 31 10.69 -6.15 12.45
C PRO A 31 10.40 -5.77 11.00
N ALA A 32 11.16 -4.81 10.48
CA ALA A 32 10.99 -4.24 9.14
C ALA A 32 10.78 -5.28 8.02
N PRO A 33 11.42 -6.47 8.02
CA PRO A 33 11.19 -7.51 7.00
C PRO A 33 9.75 -8.04 6.92
N ALA A 34 9.06 -8.15 8.06
CA ALA A 34 7.67 -8.63 8.09
C ALA A 34 6.70 -7.54 7.59
N LEU A 35 7.04 -6.28 7.90
CA LEU A 35 6.26 -5.11 7.52
C LEU A 35 6.37 -4.81 6.02
N THR A 36 7.57 -4.95 5.45
CA THR A 36 7.81 -4.80 4.01
C THR A 36 7.18 -5.94 3.20
N GLY A 37 7.11 -7.16 3.75
CA GLY A 37 6.40 -8.28 3.13
C GLY A 37 4.89 -8.06 2.99
N ILE A 38 4.23 -7.53 4.03
CA ILE A 38 2.81 -7.18 3.99
C ILE A 38 2.56 -6.03 3.01
N GLY A 39 3.45 -5.03 2.99
CA GLY A 39 3.34 -3.91 2.04
C GLY A 39 3.53 -4.32 0.58
N PHE A 40 4.44 -5.26 0.33
CA PHE A 40 4.61 -5.84 -0.99
C PHE A 40 3.35 -6.58 -1.46
N LEU A 41 2.70 -7.38 -0.61
CA LEU A 41 1.44 -8.06 -0.93
C LEU A 41 0.31 -7.09 -1.28
N LEU A 42 0.21 -5.97 -0.56
CA LEU A 42 -0.79 -4.94 -0.83
C LEU A 42 -0.54 -4.22 -2.17
N ILE A 43 0.71 -3.93 -2.51
CA ILE A 43 1.09 -3.34 -3.81
C ILE A 43 0.79 -4.31 -4.95
N VAL A 44 1.16 -5.58 -4.81
CA VAL A 44 0.89 -6.62 -5.83
C VAL A 44 -0.62 -6.79 -6.04
N TRP A 45 -1.41 -6.78 -4.97
CA TRP A 45 -2.86 -6.85 -5.06
C TRP A 45 -3.46 -5.61 -5.76
N ALA A 46 -3.00 -4.41 -5.41
CA ALA A 46 -3.44 -3.17 -6.06
C ALA A 46 -3.09 -3.12 -7.56
N ILE A 47 -1.94 -3.65 -7.97
CA ILE A 47 -1.54 -3.76 -9.38
C ILE A 47 -2.39 -4.79 -10.11
N ARG A 48 -2.73 -5.92 -9.46
CA ARG A 48 -3.60 -6.95 -10.03
C ARG A 48 -5.01 -6.42 -10.29
N GLU A 49 -5.58 -5.66 -9.37
CA GLU A 49 -6.92 -5.07 -9.52
C GLU A 49 -6.97 -3.96 -10.59
N LEU A 50 -5.80 -3.42 -10.96
CA LEU A 50 -5.65 -2.40 -12.00
C LEU A 50 -5.60 -2.98 -13.42
N ARG A 51 -5.34 -4.28 -13.56
CA ARG A 51 -5.20 -5.00 -14.84
C ARG A 51 -6.54 -5.56 -15.28
#